data_AF-A0A7R9JLK8-F1
#
_entry.id   AF-A0A7R9JLK8-F1
#
_cell.length_a   1.000
_cell.length_b   1.000
_cell.length_c   1.000
_cell.angle_alpha   90.00
_cell.angle_beta   90.00
_cell.angle_gamma   90.00
#
_symmetry.space_group_name_H-M   'P 1'
#
loop_
_entity.id
_entity.type
_entity.pdbx_description
1 polymer ?
#
loop_
_entity_poly.entity_id
_entity_poly.type
_entity_poly.pdbx_seq_one_letter_code
_entity_poly.pdbx_strand_id
1 'polypeptide(L)'
;MFRADSFRALLSASLSWETYEQYCLWQLVTAHGIPIDYVLPILPRLEFSTNAEALTSILLMLKQERPTAELLKHLLSREVRPPGDVFVLSTLKYWCREHEEKLGELISALLSSRYPNTSPNKRKRGGGGKGNATSGPPTADQVLGHLDQLRQSSCRLYGLDSIQRALQQAQASCSDSQRKRFGDLFALAEVDEVETTSKKRGVVGRKGKGAGAKSRAPAREVSDTSEESSELANALVVLSSTAEDGEIEVRISV
;
A
#
# COMPACT_ATOMS: atom_id res chain seq x y z
N MET A 1 17.99 13.89 28.19
CA MET A 1 16.81 14.74 28.46
C MET A 1 15.55 13.92 28.68
N PHE A 2 15.23 12.98 27.78
CA PHE A 2 14.04 12.15 27.84
C PHE A 2 14.20 10.93 28.79
N ARG A 3 13.14 10.56 29.51
CA ARG A 3 12.96 9.24 30.17
C ARG A 3 11.76 8.56 29.52
N ALA A 4 11.78 7.23 29.39
CA ALA A 4 10.75 6.48 28.68
C ALA A 4 9.32 6.84 29.13
N ASP A 5 9.10 6.83 30.45
CA ASP A 5 7.77 7.02 31.07
C ASP A 5 7.22 8.43 30.88
N SER A 6 8.09 9.45 30.83
CA SER A 6 7.69 10.86 30.63
C SER A 6 7.66 11.27 29.16
N PHE A 7 8.40 10.58 28.28
CA PHE A 7 8.54 10.97 26.88
C PHE A 7 7.22 10.90 26.10
N ARG A 8 6.38 9.88 26.35
CA ARG A 8 5.05 9.79 25.71
C ARG A 8 4.11 10.92 26.14
N ALA A 9 4.21 11.39 27.38
CA ALA A 9 3.45 12.53 27.87
C ALA A 9 3.96 13.84 27.23
N LEU A 10 5.28 14.02 27.15
CA LEU A 10 5.91 15.16 26.47
C LEU A 10 5.50 15.24 24.99
N LEU A 11 5.61 14.13 24.24
CA LEU A 11 5.17 14.03 22.84
C LEU A 11 3.69 14.35 22.66
N SER A 12 2.85 13.95 23.63
CA SER A 12 1.40 14.22 23.56
C SER A 12 1.06 15.69 23.82
N ALA A 13 1.85 16.38 24.65
CA ALA A 13 1.74 17.81 24.88
C ALA A 13 2.33 18.64 23.73
N SER A 14 3.41 18.17 23.09
CA SER A 14 4.07 18.92 22.01
C SER A 14 3.24 19.02 20.73
N LEU A 15 2.18 18.21 20.56
CA LEU A 15 1.25 18.36 19.43
C LEU A 15 0.43 19.67 19.48
N SER A 16 0.45 20.39 20.61
CA SER A 16 -0.12 21.74 20.73
C SER A 16 0.93 22.84 20.95
N TRP A 17 2.19 22.56 20.63
CA TRP A 17 3.28 23.55 20.62
C TRP A 17 3.41 24.20 19.24
N GLU A 18 4.08 25.36 19.18
CA GLU A 18 4.32 26.05 17.91
C GLU A 18 5.26 25.25 16.99
N THR A 19 5.16 25.46 15.66
CA THR A 19 5.97 24.76 14.63
C THR A 19 7.47 24.75 14.96
N TYR A 20 8.02 25.87 15.45
CA TYR A 20 9.44 25.96 15.82
C TYR A 20 9.78 25.13 17.07
N GLU A 21 8.93 25.14 18.10
CA GLU A 21 9.10 24.34 19.31
C GLU A 21 9.01 22.83 19.01
N GLN A 22 8.05 22.43 18.16
CA GLN A 22 7.95 21.05 17.67
C GLN A 22 9.20 20.66 16.87
N TYR A 23 9.65 21.51 15.95
CA TYR A 23 10.87 21.25 15.19
C TYR A 23 12.10 21.06 16.11
N CYS A 24 12.28 21.95 17.08
CA CYS A 24 13.35 21.84 18.08
C CYS A 24 13.26 20.55 18.90
N LEU A 25 12.06 20.13 19.31
CA LEU A 25 11.87 18.84 19.99
C LEU A 25 12.29 17.67 19.08
N TRP A 26 11.89 17.65 17.81
CA TRP A 26 12.25 16.59 16.87
C TRP A 26 13.74 16.56 16.51
N GLN A 27 14.42 17.71 16.48
CA GLN A 27 15.88 17.75 16.43
C GLN A 27 16.52 17.14 17.68
N LEU A 28 16.01 17.44 18.87
CA LEU A 28 16.50 16.84 20.13
C LEU A 28 16.25 15.33 20.21
N VAL A 29 15.09 14.84 19.75
CA VAL A 29 14.73 13.42 19.64
C VAL A 29 15.70 12.69 18.71
N THR A 30 15.99 13.28 17.55
CA THR A 30 16.95 12.76 16.57
C THR A 30 18.38 12.73 17.14
N ALA A 31 18.84 13.84 17.73
CA ALA A 31 20.19 13.96 18.30
C ALA A 31 20.43 13.05 19.53
N HIS A 32 19.38 12.65 20.25
CA HIS A 32 19.46 11.66 21.33
C HIS A 32 19.34 10.20 20.84
N GLY A 33 19.13 9.95 19.54
CA GLY A 33 18.99 8.60 18.99
C GLY A 33 17.78 7.83 19.55
N ILE A 34 16.66 8.50 19.82
CA ILE A 34 15.48 7.87 20.43
C ILE A 34 14.85 6.84 19.46
N PRO A 35 14.70 5.56 19.86
CA PRO A 35 14.15 4.53 18.98
C PRO A 35 12.71 4.81 18.55
N ILE A 36 12.35 4.37 17.34
CA ILE A 36 11.02 4.63 16.77
C ILE A 36 9.86 4.05 17.62
N ASP A 37 10.08 2.94 18.32
CA ASP A 37 9.08 2.29 19.19
C ASP A 37 8.50 3.24 20.25
N TYR A 38 9.24 4.29 20.62
CA TYR A 38 8.83 5.30 21.60
C TYR A 38 7.81 6.30 21.01
N VAL A 39 7.76 6.47 19.68
CA VAL A 39 6.82 7.36 18.97
C VAL A 39 5.63 6.62 18.35
N LEU A 40 5.72 5.31 18.11
CA LEU A 40 4.61 4.52 17.54
C LEU A 40 3.28 4.64 18.32
N PRO A 41 3.23 4.67 19.66
CA PRO A 41 1.97 4.72 20.42
C PRO A 41 1.19 6.05 20.34
N ILE A 42 1.69 7.05 19.60
CA ILE A 42 0.92 8.25 19.20
C ILE A 42 0.53 8.25 17.72
N LEU A 43 1.20 7.46 16.87
CA LEU A 43 1.06 7.52 15.41
C LEU A 43 -0.38 7.30 14.88
N PRO A 44 -1.22 6.40 15.43
CA PRO A 44 -2.61 6.27 15.01
C PRO A 44 -3.47 7.54 15.24
N ARG A 45 -3.03 8.46 16.10
CA ARG A 45 -3.79 9.67 16.51
C ARG A 45 -3.38 10.95 15.79
N LEU A 46 -2.27 10.95 15.04
CA LEU A 46 -1.75 12.15 14.39
C LEU A 46 -2.55 12.50 13.14
N GLU A 47 -3.15 13.68 13.08
CA GLU A 47 -3.90 14.13 11.90
C GLU A 47 -2.99 14.84 10.89
N PHE A 48 -3.14 14.49 9.61
CA PHE A 48 -2.32 15.03 8.51
C PHE A 48 -2.35 16.56 8.40
N SER A 49 -3.50 17.18 8.69
CA SER A 49 -3.74 18.62 8.57
C SER A 49 -3.23 19.48 9.74
N THR A 50 -2.89 18.86 10.88
CA THR A 50 -2.61 19.58 12.14
C THR A 50 -1.35 19.09 12.88
N ASN A 51 -0.71 18.02 12.41
CA ASN A 51 0.47 17.40 13.04
C ASN A 51 1.62 17.23 12.01
N ALA A 52 1.84 18.23 11.17
CA ALA A 52 2.71 18.12 9.99
C ALA A 52 4.19 17.89 10.36
N GLU A 53 4.66 18.54 11.42
CA GLU A 53 6.01 18.46 11.97
C GLU A 53 6.30 17.07 12.54
N ALA A 54 5.35 16.55 13.35
CA ALA A 54 5.41 15.21 13.91
C ALA A 54 5.34 14.12 12.83
N LEU A 55 4.43 14.23 11.87
CA LEU A 55 4.31 13.28 10.77
C LEU A 55 5.53 13.33 9.84
N THR A 56 6.09 14.49 9.53
CA THR A 56 7.32 14.61 8.74
C THR A 56 8.49 13.95 9.46
N SER A 57 8.65 14.20 10.76
CA SER A 57 9.74 13.63 11.56
C SER A 57 9.62 12.12 11.70
N ILE A 58 8.42 11.59 11.99
CA ILE A 58 8.18 10.15 12.06
C ILE A 58 8.33 9.47 10.69
N LEU A 59 7.97 10.14 9.58
CA LEU A 59 8.22 9.62 8.22
C LEU A 59 9.73 9.48 7.95
N LEU A 60 10.54 10.45 8.39
CA LEU A 60 12.00 10.36 8.26
C LEU A 60 12.61 9.24 9.12
N MET A 61 12.06 8.99 10.32
CA MET A 61 12.44 7.82 11.14
C MET A 61 12.02 6.51 10.47
N LEU A 62 10.77 6.38 9.98
CA LEU A 62 10.26 5.20 9.30
C LEU A 62 11.08 4.81 8.05
N LYS A 63 11.67 5.80 7.38
CA LYS A 63 12.57 5.57 6.23
C LYS A 63 13.97 5.07 6.60
N GLN A 64 14.34 5.08 7.88
CA GLN A 64 15.59 4.49 8.37
C GLN A 64 15.37 3.04 8.88
N GLU A 65 14.12 2.62 8.99
CA GLU A 65 13.71 1.37 9.62
C GLU A 65 13.28 0.30 8.60
N ARG A 66 13.69 -0.95 8.84
CA ARG A 66 13.17 -2.10 8.09
C ARG A 66 11.76 -2.42 8.58
N PRO A 67 10.75 -2.69 7.72
CA PRO A 67 9.39 -2.96 8.16
C PRO A 67 9.33 -4.17 9.10
N THR A 68 8.64 -3.98 10.22
CA THR A 68 8.32 -5.01 11.22
C THR A 68 6.81 -5.13 11.38
N ALA A 69 6.36 -6.22 12.02
CA ALA A 69 4.94 -6.41 12.30
C ALA A 69 4.36 -5.33 13.23
N GLU A 70 5.16 -4.72 14.11
CA GLU A 70 4.69 -3.70 15.05
C GLU A 70 4.62 -2.30 14.42
N LEU A 71 5.61 -1.97 13.58
CA LEU A 71 5.57 -0.79 12.72
C LEU A 71 4.34 -0.82 11.81
N LEU A 72 4.11 -1.93 11.12
CA LEU A 72 3.00 -2.08 10.17
C LEU A 72 1.63 -2.02 10.85
N LYS A 73 1.47 -2.55 12.08
CA LYS A 73 0.25 -2.37 12.88
C LYS A 73 -0.03 -0.90 13.14
N HIS A 74 0.92 -0.16 13.72
CA HIS A 74 0.73 1.25 14.09
C HIS A 74 0.50 2.13 12.86
N LEU A 75 1.20 1.86 11.76
CA LEU A 75 1.04 2.56 10.49
C LEU A 75 -0.37 2.36 9.91
N LEU A 76 -0.84 1.10 9.81
CA LEU A 76 -2.14 0.77 9.23
C LEU A 76 -3.32 1.01 10.19
N SER A 77 -3.08 1.15 11.50
CA SER A 77 -4.10 1.56 12.47
C SER A 77 -4.49 3.04 12.38
N ARG A 78 -3.83 3.83 11.50
CA ARG A 78 -4.31 5.16 11.09
C ARG A 78 -5.62 5.06 10.29
N GLU A 79 -6.43 6.10 10.32
CA GLU A 79 -7.64 6.18 9.50
C GLU A 79 -7.32 6.26 8.00
N VAL A 80 -8.08 5.53 7.18
CA VAL A 80 -8.01 5.64 5.71
C VAL A 80 -8.86 6.84 5.27
N ARG A 81 -8.23 7.98 4.98
CA ARG A 81 -8.92 9.24 4.62
C ARG A 81 -8.59 9.71 3.19
N PRO A 82 -9.45 9.40 2.20
CA PRO A 82 -9.34 9.95 0.84
C PRO A 82 -10.09 11.29 0.72
N PRO A 83 -9.59 12.27 -0.05
CA PRO A 83 -8.20 12.49 -0.47
C PRO A 83 -7.48 13.43 0.52
N GLY A 84 -6.20 13.18 0.80
CA GLY A 84 -5.34 14.14 1.53
C GLY A 84 -4.21 13.50 2.34
N ASP A 85 -4.51 12.49 3.17
CA ASP A 85 -3.51 11.86 4.04
C ASP A 85 -2.62 10.90 3.24
N VAL A 86 -1.47 11.42 2.76
CA VAL A 86 -0.49 10.63 1.99
C VAL A 86 0.61 10.01 2.85
N PHE A 87 0.53 10.09 4.19
CA PHE A 87 1.61 9.62 5.08
C PHE A 87 1.80 8.09 5.00
N VAL A 88 0.70 7.33 5.11
CA VAL A 88 0.74 5.86 5.03
C VAL A 88 1.19 5.42 3.64
N LEU A 89 0.58 5.99 2.60
CA LEU A 89 0.91 5.72 1.21
C LEU A 89 2.39 6.01 0.90
N SER A 90 2.97 7.10 1.41
CA SER A 90 4.38 7.44 1.22
C SER A 90 5.32 6.47 1.92
N THR A 91 4.97 6.05 3.15
CA THR A 91 5.74 5.05 3.90
C THR A 91 5.74 3.70 3.18
N LEU A 92 4.56 3.22 2.77
CA LEU A 92 4.41 1.97 2.03
C LEU A 92 5.12 2.02 0.67
N LYS A 93 4.99 3.12 -0.08
CA LYS A 93 5.71 3.34 -1.35
C LYS A 93 7.24 3.31 -1.20
N TYR A 94 7.78 3.67 -0.03
CA TYR A 94 9.21 3.56 0.25
C TYR A 94 9.62 2.11 0.54
N TRP A 95 8.96 1.44 1.50
CA TRP A 95 9.25 0.03 1.81
C TRP A 95 8.94 -0.92 0.63
N CYS A 96 8.03 -0.57 -0.27
CA CYS A 96 7.82 -1.22 -1.57
C CYS A 96 9.06 -1.27 -2.46
N ARG A 97 10.02 -0.36 -2.28
CA ARG A 97 11.25 -0.24 -3.11
C ARG A 97 12.44 -0.89 -2.43
N GLU A 98 12.64 -0.61 -1.14
CA GLU A 98 13.80 -1.09 -0.39
C GLU A 98 13.61 -2.51 0.17
N HIS A 99 12.37 -2.90 0.45
CA HIS A 99 12.04 -4.04 1.34
C HIS A 99 10.82 -4.85 0.86
N GLU A 100 10.61 -4.92 -0.47
CA GLU A 100 9.39 -5.43 -1.11
C GLU A 100 8.90 -6.78 -0.55
N GLU A 101 9.74 -7.82 -0.60
CA GLU A 101 9.40 -9.16 -0.11
C GLU A 101 8.96 -9.16 1.36
N LYS A 102 9.66 -8.39 2.21
CA LYS A 102 9.40 -8.36 3.65
C LYS A 102 8.13 -7.58 3.97
N LEU A 103 7.82 -6.54 3.20
CA LEU A 103 6.54 -5.85 3.27
C LEU A 103 5.40 -6.80 2.83
N GLY A 104 5.64 -7.59 1.78
CA GLY A 104 4.76 -8.65 1.29
C GLY A 104 4.39 -9.68 2.35
N GLU A 105 5.38 -10.31 2.98
CA GLU A 105 5.18 -11.25 4.10
C GLU A 105 4.30 -10.66 5.21
N LEU A 106 4.63 -9.44 5.65
CA LEU A 106 3.99 -8.80 6.81
C LEU A 106 2.55 -8.38 6.52
N ILE A 107 2.27 -7.85 5.33
CA ILE A 107 0.90 -7.52 4.88
C ILE A 107 0.08 -8.80 4.71
N SER A 108 0.65 -9.85 4.11
CA SER A 108 -0.03 -11.14 3.92
C SER A 108 -0.42 -11.77 5.26
N ALA A 109 0.52 -11.85 6.22
CA ALA A 109 0.24 -12.36 7.56
C ALA A 109 -0.81 -11.52 8.30
N LEU A 110 -0.82 -10.20 8.10
CA LEU A 110 -1.80 -9.29 8.68
C LEU A 110 -3.20 -9.49 8.08
N LEU A 111 -3.31 -9.67 6.76
CA LEU A 111 -4.56 -9.96 6.05
C LEU A 111 -5.15 -11.32 6.46
N SER A 112 -4.36 -12.40 6.41
CA SER A 112 -4.79 -13.74 6.84
C SER A 112 -5.20 -13.76 8.32
N SER A 113 -4.59 -12.90 9.16
CA SER A 113 -5.00 -12.69 10.56
C SER A 113 -6.34 -11.96 10.73
N ARG A 114 -6.90 -11.35 9.68
CA ARG A 114 -8.27 -10.77 9.67
C ARG A 114 -9.32 -11.66 9.03
N TYR A 115 -8.90 -12.57 8.15
CA TYR A 115 -9.77 -13.48 7.43
C TYR A 115 -9.39 -14.95 7.69
N PRO A 116 -9.46 -15.44 8.95
CA PRO A 116 -9.00 -16.78 9.29
C PRO A 116 -9.85 -17.87 8.62
N ASN A 117 -9.20 -18.88 8.03
CA ASN A 117 -9.84 -20.00 7.31
C ASN A 117 -10.73 -20.93 8.17
N THR A 118 -10.90 -20.63 9.46
CA THR A 118 -11.75 -21.40 10.38
C THR A 118 -12.90 -20.53 10.89
N SER A 119 -14.13 -21.01 10.72
CA SER A 119 -15.32 -20.34 11.29
C SER A 119 -15.13 -20.04 12.78
N PRO A 120 -15.41 -18.82 13.26
CA PRO A 120 -15.08 -18.38 14.61
C PRO A 120 -15.92 -19.13 15.65
N ASN A 121 -15.31 -20.13 16.29
CA ASN A 121 -16.02 -21.10 17.14
C ASN A 121 -16.48 -20.48 18.47
N LYS A 122 -17.67 -19.86 18.43
CA LYS A 122 -18.66 -19.70 19.51
C LYS A 122 -18.11 -19.23 20.88
N ARG A 123 -17.31 -18.15 20.91
CA ARG A 123 -17.02 -17.40 22.16
C ARG A 123 -17.49 -15.95 22.08
N LYS A 124 -18.52 -15.63 22.89
CA LYS A 124 -19.18 -14.32 22.99
C LYS A 124 -18.47 -13.40 24.00
N ARG A 125 -17.77 -12.38 23.49
CA ARG A 125 -17.51 -11.04 24.06
C ARG A 125 -17.19 -10.18 22.83
N GLY A 126 -17.83 -9.05 22.53
CA GLY A 126 -18.43 -8.04 23.41
C GLY A 126 -17.51 -6.82 23.38
N GLY A 127 -17.90 -5.69 22.77
CA GLY A 127 -19.14 -5.39 22.06
C GLY A 127 -19.01 -4.15 21.15
N GLY A 128 -20.11 -3.73 20.52
CA GLY A 128 -20.10 -2.53 19.68
C GLY A 128 -19.95 -1.26 20.51
N GLY A 129 -18.89 -0.49 20.29
CA GLY A 129 -18.64 0.79 20.94
C GLY A 129 -18.00 1.79 19.99
N LYS A 130 -18.67 2.90 19.70
CA LYS A 130 -18.06 4.07 19.06
C LYS A 130 -17.18 4.78 20.09
N GLY A 131 -15.90 4.42 20.16
CA GLY A 131 -14.98 4.96 21.16
C GLY A 131 -13.50 4.81 20.78
N ASN A 132 -12.94 5.87 20.19
CA ASN A 132 -11.52 6.22 20.13
C ASN A 132 -10.52 5.05 20.03
N ALA A 133 -10.64 4.22 18.98
CA ALA A 133 -9.86 3.00 18.80
C ALA A 133 -8.38 3.30 18.47
N THR A 134 -7.55 3.43 19.50
CA THR A 134 -6.18 3.97 19.41
C THR A 134 -5.09 3.03 19.94
N SER A 135 -5.46 1.81 20.30
CA SER A 135 -4.56 0.76 20.83
C SER A 135 -4.87 -0.65 20.30
N GLY A 136 -5.75 -0.77 19.31
CA GLY A 136 -6.11 -2.02 18.67
C GLY A 136 -5.25 -2.34 17.45
N PRO A 137 -5.09 -3.63 17.08
CA PRO A 137 -4.54 -4.01 15.78
C PRO A 137 -5.50 -3.53 14.66
N PRO A 138 -4.98 -3.14 13.48
CA PRO A 138 -5.79 -2.45 12.45
C PRO A 138 -6.94 -3.30 11.95
N THR A 139 -8.11 -2.71 11.67
CA THR A 139 -9.27 -3.46 11.17
C THR A 139 -9.05 -3.96 9.74
N ALA A 140 -9.88 -4.90 9.29
CA ALA A 140 -9.82 -5.40 7.92
C ALA A 140 -10.04 -4.28 6.88
N ASP A 141 -10.99 -3.37 7.14
CA ASP A 141 -11.25 -2.21 6.27
C ASP A 141 -10.11 -1.19 6.25
N GLN A 142 -9.35 -1.06 7.35
CA GLN A 142 -8.15 -0.22 7.36
C GLN A 142 -7.04 -0.82 6.50
N VAL A 143 -6.77 -2.12 6.65
CA VAL A 143 -5.73 -2.80 5.84
C VAL A 143 -6.11 -2.78 4.36
N LEU A 144 -7.34 -3.16 3.99
CA LEU A 144 -7.80 -3.12 2.60
C LEU A 144 -7.85 -1.69 2.03
N GLY A 145 -8.24 -0.70 2.83
CA GLY A 145 -8.29 0.70 2.39
C GLY A 145 -6.93 1.33 2.12
N HIS A 146 -5.92 1.05 2.96
CA HIS A 146 -4.54 1.48 2.70
C HIS A 146 -3.92 0.73 1.51
N LEU A 147 -4.33 -0.52 1.25
CA LEU A 147 -3.91 -1.27 0.06
C LEU A 147 -4.55 -0.75 -1.24
N ASP A 148 -5.84 -0.42 -1.25
CA ASP A 148 -6.48 0.17 -2.45
C ASP A 148 -5.88 1.55 -2.80
N GLN A 149 -5.45 2.34 -1.80
CA GLN A 149 -4.64 3.54 -2.05
C GLN A 149 -3.26 3.20 -2.63
N LEU A 150 -2.64 2.09 -2.23
CA LEU A 150 -1.33 1.63 -2.71
C LEU A 150 -1.41 1.01 -4.12
N ARG A 151 -2.54 0.44 -4.53
CA ARG A 151 -2.80 -0.10 -5.88
C ARG A 151 -2.53 0.92 -6.99
N GLN A 152 -2.80 2.20 -6.73
CA GLN A 152 -2.55 3.29 -7.69
C GLN A 152 -1.07 3.71 -7.77
N SER A 153 -0.16 2.91 -7.21
CA SER A 153 1.29 3.10 -7.28
C SER A 153 1.97 2.00 -8.09
N SER A 154 3.15 2.28 -8.64
CA SER A 154 4.00 1.30 -9.32
C SER A 154 4.69 0.29 -8.39
N CYS A 155 4.06 -0.04 -7.25
CA CYS A 155 4.57 -1.02 -6.29
C CYS A 155 4.25 -2.45 -6.76
N ARG A 156 5.29 -3.27 -6.89
CA ARG A 156 5.21 -4.66 -7.39
C ARG A 156 4.66 -5.69 -6.38
N LEU A 157 4.45 -5.28 -5.13
CA LEU A 157 3.83 -6.02 -4.03
C LEU A 157 2.65 -6.93 -4.43
N TYR A 158 1.81 -6.50 -5.38
CA TYR A 158 0.64 -7.27 -5.83
C TYR A 158 0.99 -8.49 -6.70
N GLY A 159 2.16 -8.53 -7.32
CA GLY A 159 2.70 -9.73 -7.98
C GLY A 159 3.39 -10.69 -7.01
N LEU A 160 3.37 -10.43 -5.69
CA LEU A 160 3.88 -11.38 -4.71
C LEU A 160 2.87 -12.49 -4.43
N ASP A 161 3.34 -13.70 -4.67
CA ASP A 161 2.73 -15.01 -4.42
C ASP A 161 2.06 -15.15 -3.02
N SER A 162 2.54 -14.40 -2.02
CA SER A 162 1.94 -14.32 -0.67
C SER A 162 0.75 -13.36 -0.58
N ILE A 163 0.85 -12.20 -1.24
CA ILE A 163 -0.18 -11.16 -1.29
C ILE A 163 -1.37 -11.63 -2.13
N GLN A 164 -1.10 -12.26 -3.28
CA GLN A 164 -2.10 -12.91 -4.13
C GLN A 164 -3.03 -13.83 -3.32
N ARG A 165 -2.45 -14.81 -2.61
CA ARG A 165 -3.20 -15.77 -1.77
C ARG A 165 -3.93 -15.09 -0.60
N ALA A 166 -3.32 -14.08 0.02
CA ALA A 166 -3.94 -13.34 1.12
C ALA A 166 -5.13 -12.47 0.66
N LEU A 167 -5.08 -11.91 -0.56
CA LEU A 167 -6.20 -11.19 -1.17
C LEU A 167 -7.33 -12.13 -1.58
N GLN A 168 -7.03 -13.29 -2.19
CA GLN A 168 -8.03 -14.34 -2.50
C GLN A 168 -8.74 -14.84 -1.22
N GLN A 169 -7.96 -15.11 -0.16
CA GLN A 169 -8.48 -15.47 1.16
C GLN A 169 -9.40 -14.39 1.74
N ALA A 170 -9.03 -13.11 1.60
CA ALA A 170 -9.85 -11.98 2.03
C ALA A 170 -11.12 -11.85 1.19
N GLN A 171 -11.06 -11.98 -0.15
CA GLN A 171 -12.18 -11.88 -1.08
C GLN A 171 -13.27 -12.93 -0.81
N ALA A 172 -12.84 -14.18 -0.56
CA ALA A 172 -13.74 -15.28 -0.20
C ALA A 172 -14.42 -15.09 1.17
N SER A 173 -13.80 -14.31 2.07
CA SER A 173 -14.22 -14.17 3.47
C SER A 173 -14.83 -12.80 3.83
N CYS A 174 -14.82 -11.84 2.91
CA CYS A 174 -15.28 -10.48 3.17
C CYS A 174 -16.82 -10.32 2.99
N SER A 175 -17.34 -9.16 3.38
CA SER A 175 -18.75 -8.81 3.18
C SER A 175 -19.03 -8.25 1.77
N ASP A 176 -20.29 -8.23 1.33
CA ASP A 176 -20.64 -7.68 0.01
C ASP A 176 -20.36 -6.17 -0.09
N SER A 177 -20.45 -5.45 1.03
CA SER A 177 -19.99 -4.06 1.15
C SER A 177 -18.49 -3.92 0.91
N GLN A 178 -17.69 -4.88 1.36
CA GLN A 178 -16.24 -4.91 1.12
C GLN A 178 -15.91 -5.33 -0.31
N ARG A 179 -16.58 -6.35 -0.87
CA ARG A 179 -16.48 -6.72 -2.30
C ARG A 179 -16.77 -5.51 -3.21
N LYS A 180 -17.86 -4.79 -2.94
CA LYS A 180 -18.25 -3.61 -3.74
C LYS A 180 -17.29 -2.42 -3.55
N ARG A 181 -16.69 -2.25 -2.37
CA ARG A 181 -15.78 -1.13 -2.07
C ARG A 181 -14.36 -1.36 -2.59
N PHE A 182 -13.88 -2.60 -2.55
CA PHE A 182 -12.49 -2.96 -2.87
C PHE A 182 -12.39 -3.88 -4.10
N GLY A 183 -13.39 -3.83 -5.00
CA GLY A 183 -13.48 -4.70 -6.18
C GLY A 183 -12.22 -4.65 -7.04
N ASP A 184 -11.77 -3.45 -7.41
CA ASP A 184 -10.52 -3.25 -8.18
C ASP A 184 -9.27 -3.84 -7.50
N LEU A 185 -9.22 -3.87 -6.15
CA LEU A 185 -8.11 -4.43 -5.39
C LEU A 185 -8.14 -5.95 -5.41
N PHE A 186 -9.34 -6.55 -5.32
CA PHE A 186 -9.51 -8.00 -5.46
C PHE A 186 -9.30 -8.50 -6.89
N ALA A 187 -9.66 -7.70 -7.91
CA ALA A 187 -9.42 -8.03 -9.32
C ALA A 187 -7.93 -8.24 -9.65
N LEU A 188 -7.00 -7.59 -8.92
CA LEU A 188 -5.55 -7.86 -9.04
C LEU A 188 -5.19 -9.32 -8.69
N ALA A 189 -6.02 -9.98 -7.89
CA ALA A 189 -5.79 -11.33 -7.38
C ALA A 189 -6.44 -12.45 -8.23
N GLU A 190 -7.11 -12.06 -9.33
CA GLU A 190 -7.82 -12.97 -10.25
C GLU A 190 -7.04 -13.22 -11.55
N VAL A 191 -6.02 -12.40 -11.86
CA VAL A 191 -5.31 -12.43 -13.16
C VAL A 191 -4.27 -13.56 -13.24
N ASP A 192 -3.57 -13.88 -12.14
CA ASP A 192 -2.42 -14.80 -12.15
C ASP A 192 -2.77 -16.27 -12.47
N GLU A 193 -4.02 -16.73 -12.27
CA GLU A 193 -4.40 -18.11 -12.64
C GLU A 193 -4.35 -18.35 -14.15
N VAL A 194 -4.47 -17.29 -14.98
CA VAL A 194 -4.65 -17.43 -16.42
C VAL A 194 -3.33 -17.71 -17.16
N GLU A 195 -2.20 -17.13 -16.72
CA GLU A 195 -0.92 -17.23 -17.44
C GLU A 195 -0.27 -18.63 -17.36
N THR A 196 -0.47 -19.35 -16.26
CA THR A 196 0.27 -20.60 -15.98
C THR A 196 -0.17 -21.81 -16.82
N THR A 197 -1.36 -21.77 -17.42
CA THR A 197 -1.92 -22.89 -18.21
C THR A 197 -1.37 -22.98 -19.64
N SER A 198 -0.79 -21.90 -20.16
CA SER A 198 -0.59 -21.69 -21.60
C SER A 198 0.76 -22.16 -22.18
N LYS A 199 1.47 -23.12 -21.56
CA LYS A 199 2.84 -23.51 -21.98
C LYS A 199 3.21 -25.02 -21.95
N LYS A 200 2.26 -25.92 -22.20
CA LYS A 200 2.56 -27.34 -22.56
C LYS A 200 1.75 -27.85 -23.76
N ARG A 201 2.21 -27.54 -24.98
CA ARG A 201 1.85 -28.25 -26.22
C ARG A 201 3.11 -28.71 -26.97
N GLY A 202 3.22 -30.01 -27.18
CA GLY A 202 4.39 -30.71 -27.75
C GLY A 202 4.74 -31.95 -26.92
N VAL A 203 5.10 -33.11 -27.49
CA VAL A 203 5.33 -33.48 -28.89
C VAL A 203 4.87 -34.93 -29.15
N VAL A 204 4.22 -35.15 -30.30
CA VAL A 204 4.01 -36.40 -31.08
C VAL A 204 4.10 -37.78 -30.39
N GLY A 205 2.99 -38.53 -30.46
CA GLY A 205 2.93 -40.01 -30.40
C GLY A 205 2.05 -40.56 -31.54
N ARG A 206 2.37 -41.73 -32.12
CA ARG A 206 1.93 -42.09 -33.51
C ARG A 206 1.37 -43.52 -33.69
N LYS A 207 0.04 -43.68 -33.71
CA LYS A 207 -0.79 -44.81 -34.26
C LYS A 207 -2.29 -44.52 -33.96
N GLY A 208 -3.30 -44.86 -34.78
CA GLY A 208 -3.34 -45.34 -36.17
C GLY A 208 -4.69 -45.99 -36.57
N LYS A 209 -5.03 -45.98 -37.89
CA LYS A 209 -6.21 -46.59 -38.58
C LYS A 209 -7.59 -45.90 -38.45
N GLY A 210 -8.43 -46.09 -39.49
CA GLY A 210 -9.79 -45.54 -39.67
C GLY A 210 -9.82 -44.36 -40.65
N ALA A 211 -10.05 -44.47 -41.97
CA ALA A 211 -11.10 -45.15 -42.75
C ALA A 211 -12.48 -44.43 -42.70
N GLY A 212 -12.76 -43.60 -43.71
CA GLY A 212 -13.99 -42.81 -43.92
C GLY A 212 -13.83 -41.90 -45.15
N ALA A 213 -14.92 -41.49 -45.83
CA ALA A 213 -14.81 -40.88 -47.18
C ALA A 213 -15.90 -39.84 -47.54
N LYS A 214 -15.57 -39.04 -48.57
CA LYS A 214 -16.42 -38.22 -49.49
C LYS A 214 -16.59 -36.69 -49.23
N SER A 215 -16.85 -36.02 -50.37
CA SER A 215 -17.50 -34.72 -50.65
C SER A 215 -16.82 -33.37 -50.31
N ARG A 216 -16.16 -32.81 -51.33
CA ARG A 216 -16.59 -31.64 -52.16
C ARG A 216 -16.94 -30.29 -51.45
N ALA A 217 -16.20 -29.25 -51.84
CA ALA A 217 -16.36 -27.81 -51.54
C ALA A 217 -17.42 -27.12 -52.48
N PRO A 218 -17.62 -25.76 -52.54
CA PRO A 218 -16.91 -24.64 -51.89
C PRO A 218 -17.78 -23.42 -51.41
N ALA A 219 -17.10 -22.32 -51.03
CA ALA A 219 -17.40 -20.89 -51.38
C ALA A 219 -17.75 -19.88 -50.25
N ARG A 220 -17.00 -18.75 -50.24
CA ARG A 220 -17.43 -17.32 -50.05
C ARG A 220 -18.03 -16.89 -48.68
N GLU A 221 -18.09 -15.62 -48.22
CA GLU A 221 -17.54 -14.25 -48.52
C GLU A 221 -17.94 -13.35 -47.29
N VAL A 222 -17.39 -12.18 -46.92
CA VAL A 222 -16.28 -11.27 -47.33
C VAL A 222 -15.94 -10.30 -46.14
N SER A 223 -14.98 -9.36 -46.29
CA SER A 223 -14.60 -8.22 -45.41
C SER A 223 -13.79 -8.54 -44.13
N ASP A 224 -12.70 -7.83 -43.81
CA ASP A 224 -12.45 -6.41 -43.44
C ASP A 224 -12.78 -6.11 -41.96
N THR A 225 -12.01 -5.31 -41.21
CA THR A 225 -11.03 -4.26 -41.62
C THR A 225 -9.75 -4.24 -40.76
N SER A 226 -8.69 -3.66 -41.33
CA SER A 226 -7.55 -2.98 -40.67
C SER A 226 -7.95 -1.93 -39.60
N GLU A 227 -7.08 -1.31 -38.78
CA GLU A 227 -5.59 -1.28 -38.76
C GLU A 227 -5.00 -1.01 -37.35
N GLU A 228 -3.67 -0.84 -37.31
CA GLU A 228 -2.80 -0.25 -36.27
C GLU A 228 -3.31 1.05 -35.60
N SER A 229 -3.02 1.38 -34.33
CA SER A 229 -1.76 1.43 -33.52
C SER A 229 -1.07 2.80 -33.57
N SER A 230 -0.57 3.27 -32.41
CA SER A 230 -0.09 4.64 -32.14
C SER A 230 -1.22 5.69 -32.07
N GLU A 231 -1.12 6.82 -31.38
CA GLU A 231 0.05 7.46 -30.74
C GLU A 231 -0.19 7.79 -29.24
N LEU A 232 0.89 7.85 -28.45
CA LEU A 232 0.90 8.48 -27.13
C LEU A 232 1.99 9.56 -27.10
N ALA A 233 1.60 10.83 -27.14
CA ALA A 233 2.51 11.97 -27.07
C ALA A 233 1.96 13.10 -26.17
N ASN A 234 2.86 13.71 -25.40
CA ASN A 234 2.73 15.01 -24.72
C ASN A 234 1.46 15.29 -23.89
N ALA A 235 1.46 14.81 -22.64
CA ALA A 235 0.60 15.33 -21.57
C ALA A 235 1.34 15.37 -20.20
N LEU A 236 2.56 15.91 -20.16
CA LEU A 236 3.31 16.13 -18.92
C LEU A 236 4.19 17.39 -19.00
N VAL A 237 4.42 18.03 -17.85
CA VAL A 237 5.30 19.21 -17.64
C VAL A 237 4.78 20.55 -18.21
N VAL A 238 3.73 21.10 -17.61
CA VAL A 238 3.64 22.56 -17.34
C VAL A 238 3.02 22.80 -15.96
N LEU A 239 3.85 22.81 -14.91
CA LEU A 239 3.57 23.48 -13.63
C LEU A 239 4.89 24.01 -13.07
N SER A 240 5.27 25.20 -13.52
CA SER A 240 6.37 25.99 -12.95
C SER A 240 5.85 27.39 -12.70
N SER A 241 5.63 27.74 -11.43
CA SER A 241 5.20 29.08 -11.02
C SER A 241 6.41 29.89 -10.56
N THR A 242 6.47 31.15 -11.02
CA THR A 242 7.06 32.31 -10.33
C THR A 242 8.48 32.16 -9.74
N ALA A 243 9.45 32.72 -10.46
CA ALA A 243 10.60 33.42 -9.87
C ALA A 243 11.21 34.38 -10.92
N GLU A 244 10.60 35.54 -11.13
CA GLU A 244 11.29 36.70 -11.73
C GLU A 244 11.81 37.58 -10.59
N ASP A 245 13.07 37.36 -10.21
CA ASP A 245 13.89 38.31 -9.44
C ASP A 245 15.31 38.27 -10.03
N GLY A 246 15.94 39.45 -10.15
CA GLY A 246 17.14 39.63 -10.95
C GLY A 246 18.48 39.36 -10.24
N GLU A 247 19.52 39.25 -11.05
CA GLU A 247 20.93 39.46 -10.69
C GLU A 247 21.53 38.61 -9.55
N ILE A 248 21.97 37.39 -9.89
CA ILE A 248 23.07 36.73 -9.18
C ILE A 248 24.40 37.28 -9.73
N GLU A 249 24.96 38.34 -9.13
CA GLU A 249 26.30 38.81 -9.51
C GLU A 249 27.38 37.84 -8.98
N VAL A 250 27.94 37.01 -9.85
CA VAL A 250 29.07 36.13 -9.51
C VAL A 250 30.38 36.93 -9.54
N ARG A 251 30.80 37.44 -8.37
CA ARG A 251 32.15 37.98 -8.18
C ARG A 251 33.01 37.07 -7.30
N ILE A 252 33.81 36.25 -7.97
CA ILE A 252 35.04 35.67 -7.40
C ILE A 252 36.18 36.63 -7.71
N SER A 253 36.87 37.09 -6.66
CA SER A 253 38.17 37.76 -6.74
C SER A 253 39.11 37.12 -5.70
N VAL A 254 40.40 37.10 -6.03
CA VAL A 254 41.47 36.38 -5.30
C VAL A 254 41.88 37.10 -4.02
#